data_AF-A0A9N9UWL5-F1
#
_entry.id   AF-A0A9N9UWL5-F1
#
_cell.length_a   1.000
_cell.length_b   1.000
_cell.length_c   1.000
_cell.angle_alpha   90.00
_cell.angle_beta   90.00
_cell.angle_gamma   90.00
#
_symmetry.space_group_name_H-M   'P 1'
#
loop_
_entity.id
_entity.type
_entity.pdbx_description
1 polymer ?
#
loop_
_entity_poly.entity_id
_entity_poly.type
_entity_poly.pdbx_seq_one_letter_code
_entity_poly.pdbx_strand_id
1 'polypeptide(L)'
;MSSTFFTIPILLCALLWTLLITSLIGNVMANNINASSSATMAINFTMFVAAWAWVTALFGLAAALISSLAIPILLLALNGLAVLFTLVDAIVLSAKLGAPNCGHIRNEPRNWIAYGSSNNTKRCREIQASTVFMWFLFATFCVATLFSVKLFRSKSRGSTTQPSMSQTRV
;
A
#
# COMPACT_ATOMS: atom_id res chain seq x y z
N MET A 1 -8.27 0.50 -23.19
CA MET A 1 -7.00 -0.09 -23.65
C MET A 1 -5.79 0.74 -23.23
N SER A 2 -5.68 2.03 -23.57
CA SER A 2 -4.51 2.84 -23.18
C SER A 2 -4.32 2.99 -21.65
N SER A 3 -5.40 3.13 -20.88
CA SER A 3 -5.34 3.20 -19.42
C SER A 3 -4.88 1.89 -18.76
N THR A 4 -5.34 0.74 -19.27
CA THR A 4 -5.01 -0.59 -18.71
C THR A 4 -3.52 -0.93 -18.84
N PHE A 5 -2.91 -0.50 -19.95
CA PHE A 5 -1.47 -0.70 -20.21
C PHE A 5 -0.58 -0.03 -19.16
N PHE A 6 -0.99 1.13 -18.63
CA PHE A 6 -0.27 1.82 -17.56
C PHE A 6 -0.62 1.27 -16.16
N THR A 7 -1.84 0.77 -15.94
CA THR A 7 -2.25 0.24 -14.63
C THR A 7 -1.54 -1.06 -14.25
N ILE A 8 -1.30 -1.97 -15.21
CA ILE A 8 -0.62 -3.25 -14.95
C ILE A 8 0.77 -3.08 -14.34
N PRO A 9 1.71 -2.30 -14.92
CA PRO A 9 3.04 -2.13 -14.33
C PRO A 9 3.00 -1.45 -12.96
N ILE A 10 2.05 -0.53 -12.73
CA ILE A 10 1.84 0.09 -11.41
C ILE A 10 1.46 -0.97 -10.38
N LEU A 11 0.54 -1.87 -10.71
CA LEU A 11 0.11 -2.94 -9.81
C LEU A 11 1.21 -3.98 -9.57
N LEU A 12 2.02 -4.30 -10.59
CA LEU A 12 3.19 -5.16 -10.41
C LEU A 12 4.24 -4.53 -9.49
N CYS A 13 4.48 -3.22 -9.61
CA CYS A 13 5.31 -2.50 -8.65
C CYS A 13 4.73 -2.55 -7.24
N ALA A 14 3.42 -2.37 -7.09
CA ALA A 14 2.75 -2.48 -5.79
C ALA A 14 2.91 -3.88 -5.18
N LEU A 15 2.77 -4.95 -5.99
CA LEU A 15 3.01 -6.33 -5.54
C LEU A 15 4.47 -6.55 -5.12
N LEU A 16 5.43 -6.01 -5.86
CA LEU A 16 6.84 -6.10 -5.52
C LEU A 16 7.14 -5.43 -4.17
N TRP A 17 6.67 -4.20 -3.95
CA TRP A 17 6.84 -3.50 -2.68
C TRP A 17 6.14 -4.23 -1.54
N THR A 18 4.92 -4.74 -1.78
CA THR A 18 4.16 -5.50 -0.78
C THR A 18 4.91 -6.77 -0.38
N LEU A 19 5.45 -7.54 -1.34
CA LEU A 19 6.23 -8.74 -1.08
C LEU A 19 7.47 -8.43 -0.23
N LEU A 20 8.24 -7.39 -0.59
CA LEU A 20 9.41 -6.97 0.17
C LEU A 20 9.04 -6.63 1.62
N ILE A 21 7.98 -5.82 1.82
CA ILE A 21 7.51 -5.46 3.17
C ILE A 21 7.07 -6.71 3.95
N THR A 22 6.28 -7.60 3.35
CA THR A 22 5.84 -8.84 4.01
C THR A 22 7.03 -9.71 4.42
N SER A 23 8.04 -9.85 3.56
CA SER A 23 9.24 -10.65 3.85
C SER A 23 10.07 -10.06 5.00
N LEU A 24 10.35 -8.76 4.96
CA LEU A 24 11.15 -8.09 5.99
C LEU A 24 10.42 -8.08 7.34
N ILE A 25 9.16 -7.66 7.35
CA ILE A 25 8.36 -7.61 8.58
C ILE A 25 8.10 -9.02 9.14
N GLY A 26 7.93 -10.02 8.27
CA GLY A 26 7.82 -11.42 8.67
C GLY A 26 9.07 -11.91 9.40
N ASN A 27 10.26 -11.56 8.90
CA ASN A 27 11.51 -11.86 9.57
C ASN A 27 11.62 -11.13 10.93
N VAL A 28 11.21 -9.86 11.01
CA VAL A 28 11.19 -9.10 12.27
C VAL A 28 10.27 -9.74 13.32
N MET A 29 9.13 -10.30 12.92
CA MET A 29 8.24 -11.03 13.83
C MET A 29 8.83 -12.36 14.29
N ALA A 30 9.42 -13.14 13.38
CA ALA A 30 10.03 -14.42 13.72
C ALA A 30 11.21 -14.27 14.70
N ASN A 31 11.94 -13.16 14.61
CA ASN A 31 13.10 -12.86 15.43
C ASN A 31 12.77 -12.01 16.67
N ASN A 32 11.49 -11.94 17.06
CA ASN A 32 11.02 -11.14 18.18
C ASN A 32 11.30 -11.82 19.53
N ILE A 33 12.06 -11.16 20.38
CA ILE A 33 12.40 -11.60 21.74
C ILE A 33 12.02 -10.46 22.69
N ASN A 34 10.84 -10.56 23.32
CA ASN A 34 10.35 -9.61 24.32
C ASN A 34 10.40 -8.14 23.86
N ALA A 35 10.00 -7.85 22.62
CA ALA A 35 9.90 -6.47 22.16
C ALA A 35 8.83 -5.70 22.95
N SER A 36 9.01 -4.38 23.09
CA SER A 36 8.04 -3.51 23.75
C SER A 36 6.65 -3.65 23.11
N SER A 37 5.60 -3.65 23.92
CA SER A 37 4.21 -3.72 23.44
C SER A 37 3.91 -2.65 22.38
N SER A 38 4.51 -1.46 22.52
CA SER A 38 4.36 -0.35 21.55
C SER A 38 4.99 -0.65 20.19
N ALA A 39 6.07 -1.44 20.16
CA ALA A 39 6.73 -1.88 18.93
C ALA A 39 5.93 -2.99 18.24
N THR A 40 5.48 -3.97 19.01
CA THR A 40 4.70 -5.11 18.51
C THR A 40 3.36 -4.67 17.91
N MET A 41 2.68 -3.69 18.52
CA MET A 41 1.44 -3.12 17.97
C MET A 41 1.64 -2.47 16.59
N ALA A 42 2.75 -1.73 16.41
CA ALA A 42 3.06 -1.13 15.10
C ALA A 42 3.33 -2.20 14.04
N ILE A 43 4.16 -3.19 14.37
CA ILE A 43 4.50 -4.30 13.46
C ILE A 43 3.25 -5.10 13.05
N ASN A 44 2.33 -5.36 13.99
CA ASN A 44 1.07 -6.05 13.70
C ASN A 44 0.18 -5.23 12.75
N PHE A 45 0.13 -3.91 12.93
CA PHE A 45 -0.58 -3.04 12.01
C PHE A 45 0.06 -3.05 10.62
N THR A 46 1.39 -3.00 10.52
CA THR A 46 2.12 -3.10 9.25
C THR A 46 1.80 -4.40 8.50
N MET A 47 1.69 -5.52 9.22
CA MET A 47 1.27 -6.80 8.62
C MET A 47 -0.17 -6.78 8.10
N PHE A 48 -1.10 -6.15 8.83
CA PHE A 48 -2.46 -5.93 8.36
C PHE A 48 -2.48 -5.07 7.07
N VAL A 49 -1.72 -3.97 7.04
CA VAL A 49 -1.60 -3.12 5.85
C VAL A 49 -1.02 -3.89 4.66
N ALA A 50 0.00 -4.72 4.89
CA ALA A 50 0.58 -5.57 3.85
C ALA A 50 -0.44 -6.58 3.30
N ALA A 51 -1.23 -7.23 4.16
CA ALA A 51 -2.31 -8.13 3.73
C ALA A 51 -3.38 -7.40 2.91
N TRP A 52 -3.77 -6.19 3.32
CA TRP A 52 -4.71 -5.37 2.56
C TRP A 52 -4.14 -4.94 1.20
N ALA A 53 -2.85 -4.60 1.15
CA ALA A 53 -2.15 -4.27 -0.09
C ALA A 53 -2.10 -5.46 -1.06
N TRP A 54 -1.89 -6.68 -0.56
CA TRP A 54 -2.01 -7.90 -1.37
C TRP A 54 -3.39 -8.05 -2.00
N VAL A 55 -4.45 -7.95 -1.20
CA VAL A 55 -5.83 -8.02 -1.69
C VAL A 55 -6.09 -6.96 -2.75
N THR A 56 -5.67 -5.72 -2.47
CA THR A 56 -5.89 -4.58 -3.37
C THR A 56 -5.16 -4.73 -4.69
N ALA A 57 -3.88 -5.14 -4.65
CA ALA A 57 -3.05 -5.27 -5.84
C ALA A 57 -3.44 -6.49 -6.70
N LEU A 58 -3.72 -7.65 -6.08
CA LEU A 58 -4.19 -8.84 -6.80
C LEU A 58 -5.58 -8.64 -7.41
N PHE A 59 -6.51 -8.03 -6.66
CA PHE A 59 -7.82 -7.70 -7.19
C PHE A 59 -7.74 -6.68 -8.32
N GLY A 60 -6.91 -5.64 -8.15
CA GLY A 60 -6.65 -4.65 -9.20
C GLY A 60 -6.06 -5.29 -10.47
N LEU A 61 -5.16 -6.27 -10.32
CA LEU A 61 -4.53 -6.96 -11.44
C LEU A 61 -5.54 -7.87 -12.16
N ALA A 62 -6.32 -8.64 -11.40
CA ALA A 62 -7.39 -9.47 -11.97
C ALA A 62 -8.42 -8.62 -12.72
N ALA A 63 -8.82 -7.47 -12.18
CA ALA A 63 -9.73 -6.54 -12.84
C ALA A 63 -9.12 -5.86 -14.08
N ALA A 64 -7.79 -5.71 -14.14
CA ALA A 64 -7.11 -5.19 -15.33
C ALA A 64 -7.09 -6.22 -16.48
N LEU A 65 -7.04 -7.51 -16.17
CA LEU A 65 -7.04 -8.61 -17.16
C LEU A 65 -8.47 -9.00 -17.56
N ILE A 66 -9.41 -8.98 -16.61
CA ILE A 66 -10.79 -9.44 -16.80
C ILE A 66 -11.72 -8.23 -16.71
N SER A 67 -12.17 -7.75 -17.87
CA SER A 67 -13.05 -6.58 -17.96
C SER A 67 -14.39 -6.74 -17.22
N SER A 68 -14.84 -7.98 -17.00
CA SER A 68 -16.06 -8.31 -16.24
C SER A 68 -15.93 -8.00 -14.74
N LEU A 69 -14.72 -8.07 -14.18
CA LEU A 69 -14.45 -7.79 -12.76
C LEU A 69 -14.20 -6.28 -12.49
N ALA A 70 -14.17 -5.45 -13.52
CA ALA A 70 -13.83 -4.03 -13.42
C ALA A 70 -15.00 -3.19 -12.89
N ILE A 71 -15.40 -3.43 -11.63
CA ILE A 71 -16.40 -2.63 -10.90
C ILE A 71 -15.72 -1.35 -10.39
N PRO A 72 -15.93 -0.17 -11.02
CA PRO A 72 -15.09 1.00 -10.79
C PRO A 72 -15.14 1.51 -9.35
N ILE A 73 -16.30 1.42 -8.70
CA ILE A 73 -16.49 1.88 -7.33
C ILE A 73 -15.76 0.98 -6.32
N LEU A 74 -15.73 -0.33 -6.57
CA LEU A 74 -15.03 -1.29 -5.71
C LEU A 74 -13.51 -1.10 -5.81
N LEU A 75 -12.99 -0.93 -7.03
CA LEU A 75 -11.57 -0.60 -7.26
C LEU A 75 -11.17 0.72 -6.59
N LEU A 76 -12.02 1.75 -6.68
CA LEU A 76 -11.76 3.04 -6.05
C LEU A 76 -11.75 2.92 -4.52
N ALA A 77 -12.70 2.17 -3.94
CA ALA A 77 -12.74 1.94 -2.50
C ALA A 77 -11.53 1.16 -2.01
N LEU A 78 -11.17 0.06 -2.68
CA LEU A 78 -9.99 -0.76 -2.33
C LEU A 78 -8.70 0.05 -2.40
N ASN A 79 -8.48 0.77 -3.50
CA ASN A 79 -7.30 1.61 -3.67
C ASN A 79 -7.28 2.78 -2.68
N GLY A 80 -8.41 3.43 -2.43
CA GLY A 80 -8.53 4.52 -1.46
C GLY A 80 -8.22 4.07 -0.04
N LEU A 81 -8.73 2.91 0.38
CA LEU A 81 -8.42 2.32 1.69
C LEU A 81 -6.95 1.91 1.79
N ALA A 82 -6.37 1.37 0.72
CA ALA A 82 -4.95 1.03 0.67
C ALA A 82 -4.06 2.27 0.81
N VAL A 83 -4.41 3.40 0.16
CA VAL A 83 -3.71 4.69 0.34
C VAL A 83 -3.79 5.15 1.79
N LEU A 84 -4.97 5.10 2.41
CA LEU A 84 -5.15 5.53 3.80
C LEU A 84 -4.32 4.68 4.76
N PHE A 85 -4.40 3.36 4.65
CA PHE A 85 -3.67 2.46 5.55
C PHE A 85 -2.15 2.54 5.37
N THR A 86 -1.66 2.60 4.13
CA THR A 86 -0.22 2.73 3.85
C THR A 86 0.34 4.07 4.32
N LEU A 87 -0.43 5.16 4.21
CA LEU A 87 -0.04 6.46 4.73
C LEU A 87 0.10 6.45 6.27
N VAL A 88 -0.91 5.90 6.97
CA VAL A 88 -0.88 5.81 8.43
C VAL A 88 0.29 4.96 8.90
N ASP A 89 0.52 3.80 8.28
CA ASP A 89 1.62 2.92 8.64
C ASP A 89 2.99 3.57 8.40
N ALA A 90 3.18 4.21 7.23
CA ALA A 90 4.43 4.89 6.90
C ALA A 90 4.77 6.00 7.91
N ILE A 91 3.77 6.78 8.34
CA ILE A 91 3.94 7.84 9.35
C ILE A 91 4.29 7.23 10.72
N VAL A 92 3.54 6.21 11.16
CA VAL A 92 3.77 5.56 12.46
C VAL A 92 5.16 4.91 12.52
N LEU A 93 5.57 4.24 11.45
CA LEU A 93 6.87 3.57 11.37
C LEU A 93 8.02 4.58 11.36
N SER A 94 7.87 5.67 10.61
CA SER A 94 8.85 6.77 10.59
C SER A 94 8.98 7.43 11.96
N ALA A 95 7.85 7.72 12.63
CA ALA A 95 7.83 8.34 13.95
C ALA A 95 8.42 7.45 15.05
N LYS A 96 8.22 6.13 14.96
CA LYS A 96 8.76 5.16 15.93
C LYS A 96 10.23 4.86 15.71
N LEU A 97 10.71 4.94 14.47
CA LEU A 97 12.10 4.62 14.14
C LEU A 97 13.02 5.81 14.44
N GLY A 98 12.64 7.04 14.07
CA GLY A 98 13.35 8.27 14.47
C GLY A 98 14.67 8.57 13.73
N ALA A 99 14.82 8.11 12.48
CA ALA A 99 16.03 8.27 11.65
C ALA A 99 17.36 7.86 12.34
N PRO A 100 17.47 6.63 12.86
CA PRO A 100 18.59 6.19 13.67
C PRO A 100 19.75 5.68 12.81
N ASN A 101 20.97 5.83 13.32
CA ASN A 101 22.13 5.15 12.76
C ASN A 101 22.19 3.71 13.28
N CYS A 102 21.65 2.76 12.51
CA CYS A 102 21.62 1.34 12.89
C CYS A 102 23.01 0.71 13.12
N GLY A 103 24.11 1.37 12.73
CA GLY A 103 25.49 0.91 13.00
C GLY A 103 25.98 1.20 14.43
N HIS A 104 25.39 2.18 15.11
CA HIS A 104 25.74 2.57 16.48
C HIS A 104 24.47 2.94 17.25
N ILE A 105 23.76 1.91 17.72
CA ILE A 105 22.58 2.08 18.57
C ILE A 105 23.06 2.52 19.96
N ARG A 106 23.13 3.81 20.24
CA ARG A 106 23.42 4.35 21.58
C ARG A 106 22.34 5.34 21.97
N ASN A 107 21.86 5.23 23.22
CA ASN A 107 20.91 6.15 23.86
C ASN A 107 19.45 6.11 23.39
N GLU A 108 19.02 5.06 22.67
CA GLU A 108 17.59 4.89 22.35
C GLU A 108 16.78 4.41 23.56
N PRO A 109 15.53 4.87 23.73
CA PRO A 109 14.71 4.53 24.88
C PRO A 109 14.39 3.03 24.93
N ARG A 110 14.15 2.50 26.13
CA ARG A 110 13.89 1.05 26.35
C ARG A 110 12.69 0.50 25.54
N ASN A 111 11.79 1.37 25.08
CA ASN A 111 10.59 1.02 24.30
C ASN A 111 10.79 1.17 22.77
N TRP A 112 12.01 1.37 22.31
CA TRP A 112 12.32 1.62 20.90
C TRP A 112 12.06 0.40 19.99
N ILE A 113 11.59 0.66 18.77
CA ILE A 113 11.04 -0.37 17.87
C ILE A 113 12.07 -1.39 17.36
N ALA A 114 13.34 -0.99 17.33
CA ALA A 114 14.44 -1.82 16.86
C ALA A 114 15.05 -2.74 17.95
N TYR A 115 14.61 -2.61 19.21
CA TYR A 115 14.96 -3.55 20.27
C TYR A 115 14.03 -4.77 20.30
N GLY A 116 14.55 -5.87 20.86
CA GLY A 116 13.81 -7.13 21.03
C GLY A 116 14.18 -8.17 19.98
N SER A 117 15.46 -8.28 19.61
CA SER A 117 15.97 -9.39 18.82
C SER A 117 17.38 -9.78 19.27
N SER A 118 17.83 -10.99 18.91
CA SER A 118 19.21 -11.43 19.12
C SER A 118 20.23 -10.50 18.45
N ASN A 119 19.84 -9.88 17.31
CA ASN A 119 20.64 -8.88 16.62
C ASN A 119 19.80 -7.62 16.32
N ASN A 120 19.87 -6.64 17.23
CA ASN A 120 19.13 -5.37 17.11
C ASN A 120 19.57 -4.54 15.90
N THR A 121 20.84 -4.65 15.48
CA THR A 121 21.37 -3.97 14.29
C THR A 121 20.70 -4.47 13.01
N LYS A 122 20.55 -5.80 12.88
CA LYS A 122 19.83 -6.41 11.74
C LYS A 122 18.37 -5.94 11.71
N ARG A 123 17.68 -6.03 12.84
CA ARG A 123 16.27 -5.62 12.98
C ARG A 123 16.07 -4.13 12.67
N CYS A 124 16.97 -3.26 13.11
CA CYS A 124 16.93 -1.83 12.79
C CYS A 124 17.00 -1.57 11.28
N ARG A 125 17.93 -2.24 10.57
CA ARG A 125 18.07 -2.10 9.11
C ARG A 125 16.85 -2.63 8.36
N GLU A 126 16.24 -3.71 8.83
CA GLU A 126 15.01 -4.26 8.25
C GLU A 126 13.83 -3.30 8.41
N ILE A 127 13.67 -2.69 9.58
CA ILE A 127 12.60 -1.71 9.84
C ILE A 127 12.84 -0.41 9.05
N GLN A 128 14.10 0.02 8.91
CA GLN A 128 14.45 1.18 8.10
C GLN A 128 14.13 0.94 6.62
N ALA A 129 14.51 -0.22 6.07
CA ALA A 129 14.19 -0.58 4.70
C ALA A 129 12.68 -0.70 4.48
N SER A 130 11.95 -1.34 5.41
CA SER A 130 10.49 -1.46 5.31
C SER A 130 9.78 -0.10 5.36
N THR A 131 10.31 0.87 6.12
CA THR A 131 9.77 2.25 6.14
C THR A 131 9.84 2.89 4.77
N VAL A 132 10.99 2.78 4.09
CA VAL A 132 11.17 3.34 2.74
C VAL A 132 10.26 2.62 1.74
N PHE A 133 10.17 1.29 1.81
CA PHE A 133 9.29 0.52 0.95
C PHE A 133 7.81 0.86 1.18
N MET A 134 7.40 1.15 2.41
CA MET A 134 6.03 1.55 2.71
C MET A 134 5.70 2.91 2.07
N TRP A 135 6.63 3.86 2.05
CA TRP A 135 6.48 5.12 1.32
C TRP A 135 6.35 4.91 -0.20
N PHE A 136 7.14 4.00 -0.78
CA PHE A 136 7.00 3.66 -2.20
C PHE A 136 5.68 2.96 -2.51
N LEU A 137 5.22 2.07 -1.62
CA LEU A 137 3.93 1.40 -1.74
C LEU A 137 2.78 2.43 -1.69
N PHE A 138 2.84 3.38 -0.76
CA PHE A 138 1.91 4.51 -0.68
C PHE A 138 1.88 5.32 -1.99
N ALA A 139 3.05 5.71 -2.51
CA ALA A 139 3.13 6.46 -3.76
C ALA A 139 2.52 5.67 -4.93
N THR A 140 2.75 4.36 -4.98
CA THR A 140 2.21 3.47 -6.02
C THR A 140 0.68 3.38 -5.94
N PHE A 141 0.10 3.23 -4.74
CA PHE A 141 -1.35 3.22 -4.58
C PHE A 141 -2.00 4.60 -4.81
N CYS A 142 -1.31 5.70 -4.51
CA CYS A 142 -1.75 7.03 -4.89
C CYS A 142 -1.90 7.15 -6.41
N VAL A 143 -0.88 6.74 -7.16
CA VAL A 143 -0.93 6.73 -8.62
C VAL A 143 -2.06 5.81 -9.11
N ALA A 144 -2.17 4.59 -8.57
CA ALA A 144 -3.26 3.66 -8.93
C ALA A 144 -4.66 4.27 -8.69
N THR A 145 -4.85 4.95 -7.55
CA THR A 145 -6.10 5.62 -7.20
C THR A 145 -6.42 6.75 -8.19
N LEU A 146 -5.44 7.56 -8.58
CA LEU A 146 -5.64 8.63 -9.57
C LEU A 146 -6.12 8.07 -10.92
N PHE A 147 -5.56 6.93 -11.36
CA PHE A 147 -6.04 6.26 -12.57
C PHE A 147 -7.46 5.70 -12.39
N SER A 148 -7.79 5.12 -11.22
CA SER A 148 -9.16 4.68 -10.91
C SER A 148 -10.17 5.84 -10.94
N VAL A 149 -9.81 7.01 -10.38
CA VAL A 149 -10.65 8.21 -10.41
C VAL A 149 -10.87 8.70 -11.84
N LYS A 150 -9.82 8.73 -12.67
CA LYS A 150 -9.95 9.11 -14.09
C LYS A 150 -10.89 8.17 -14.84
N LEU A 151 -10.79 6.86 -14.60
CA LEU A 151 -11.68 5.86 -15.18
C LEU A 151 -13.14 6.05 -14.73
N PHE A 152 -13.36 6.27 -13.43
CA PHE A 152 -14.69 6.52 -12.87
C PHE A 152 -15.34 7.78 -13.47
N ARG A 153 -14.58 8.88 -13.57
CA ARG A 153 -15.06 10.13 -14.19
C ARG A 153 -15.36 9.97 -15.68
N SER A 154 -14.54 9.23 -16.42
CA SER A 154 -14.80 8.95 -17.84
C SER A 154 -16.08 8.16 -18.06
N LYS A 155 -16.37 7.18 -17.19
CA LYS A 155 -17.60 6.36 -17.28
C LYS A 155 -18.85 7.15 -16.86
N SER A 156 -18.73 8.02 -15.86
CA SER A 156 -19.81 8.91 -15.42
C SER A 156 -20.20 9.95 -16.48
N ARG A 157 -19.24 10.47 -17.26
CA ARG A 157 -19.47 11.50 -18.28
C ARG A 157 -20.04 10.97 -19.61
N GLY A 158 -20.04 9.64 -19.82
CA GLY A 158 -20.66 8.98 -20.97
C GLY A 158 -22.17 8.73 -20.82
N SER A 159 -22.76 9.03 -19.66
CA SER A 159 -24.20 8.84 -19.41
C SER A 159 -25.06 10.05 -19.84
N THR A 160 -24.47 11.11 -20.40
CA THR A 160 -25.17 12.31 -20.86
C THR A 160 -25.15 12.42 -22.39
N THR A 161 -25.46 11.33 -23.09
CA THR A 161 -25.68 11.37 -24.55
C THR A 161 -27.17 11.56 -24.82
N GLN A 162 -27.48 12.76 -25.32
CA GLN A 162 -28.73 13.30 -25.85
C GLN A 162 -29.81 12.29 -26.28
N PRO A 163 -31.10 12.53 -25.97
CA PRO A 163 -32.18 11.91 -26.73
C PRO A 163 -32.15 12.44 -28.18
N SER A 164 -31.95 11.52 -29.13
CA SER A 164 -32.18 11.77 -30.55
C SER A 164 -33.67 12.04 -30.77
N MET A 165 -34.07 13.32 -30.83
CA MET A 165 -35.43 13.68 -31.23
C MET A 165 -35.59 13.42 -32.73
N SER A 166 -36.37 12.40 -33.08
CA SER A 166 -36.91 12.21 -34.43
C SER A 166 -37.87 13.37 -34.74
N GLN A 167 -37.45 14.35 -35.54
CA GLN A 167 -38.41 15.27 -36.15
C GLN A 167 -39.18 14.51 -37.23
N THR A 168 -40.41 14.07 -36.92
CA THR A 168 -41.42 13.81 -37.94
C THR A 168 -42.05 15.15 -38.32
N ARG A 169 -41.68 15.69 -39.47
CA ARG A 169 -42.42 16.78 -40.11
C ARG A 169 -43.52 16.16 -40.98
N VAL A 170 -44.76 16.53 -40.63
CA VAL A 170 -46.02 16.31 -41.35
C VAL A 170 -46.02 17.05 -42.68
#